data_AF-A0A6I1ZX13-F1
#
_entry.id   AF-A0A6I1ZX13-F1
#
_cell.length_a   1.000
_cell.length_b   1.000
_cell.length_c   1.000
_cell.angle_alpha   90.00
_cell.angle_beta   90.00
_cell.angle_gamma   90.00
#
_symmetry.space_group_name_H-M   'P 1'
#
loop_
_entity.id
_entity.type
_entity.pdbx_description
1 polymer ?
#
loop_
_entity_poly.entity_id
_entity_poly.type
_entity_poly.pdbx_seq_one_letter_code
_entity_poly.pdbx_strand_id
1 'polypeptide(L)' 'MTPSIAPQDVRQVIGRHALTDGFQAVVDLEKSHGSWIVDAVTGKEYLDLFAMF' A
#
# COMPACT_ATOMS: atom_id res chain seq x y z
N MET A 1 -21.02 -5.26 -6.78
CA MET A 1 -20.23 -4.08 -6.36
C MET A 1 -19.27 -4.57 -5.31
N THR A 2 -17.97 -4.61 -5.60
CA THR A 2 -16.97 -4.94 -4.58
C THR A 2 -16.97 -3.81 -3.56
N PRO A 3 -17.10 -4.08 -2.26
CA PRO A 3 -17.01 -3.03 -1.24
C PRO A 3 -15.66 -2.34 -1.36
N SER A 4 -15.67 -1.02 -1.41
CA SER A 4 -14.44 -0.21 -1.33
C SER A 4 -13.90 -0.32 0.10
N ILE A 5 -12.65 -0.74 0.24
CA ILE A 5 -11.95 -0.84 1.52
C ILE A 5 -11.13 0.44 1.69
N ALA A 6 -11.24 1.11 2.83
CA ALA A 6 -10.42 2.29 3.10
C ALA A 6 -8.94 1.89 3.28
N PRO A 7 -7.97 2.72 2.84
CA PRO A 7 -6.54 2.37 2.92
C PRO A 7 -6.10 1.93 4.33
N GLN A 8 -6.60 2.57 5.38
CA GLN A 8 -6.27 2.22 6.77
C GLN A 8 -6.71 0.80 7.20
N ASP A 9 -7.70 0.21 6.51
CA ASP A 9 -8.28 -1.08 6.87
C ASP A 9 -7.67 -2.24 6.07
N VAL A 10 -6.88 -1.95 5.02
CA VAL A 10 -6.32 -2.96 4.09
C VAL A 10 -5.56 -4.06 4.81
N ARG A 11 -4.65 -3.70 5.73
CA ARG A 11 -3.85 -4.67 6.50
C ARG A 11 -4.71 -5.54 7.43
N GLN A 12 -5.75 -4.97 8.03
CA GLN A 12 -6.67 -5.74 8.87
C GLN A 12 -7.43 -6.78 8.03
N VAL A 13 -7.87 -6.43 6.83
CA VAL A 13 -8.60 -7.34 5.94
C VAL A 13 -7.69 -8.45 5.43
N ILE A 14 -6.49 -8.14 4.95
CA ILE A 14 -5.52 -9.15 4.49
C ILE A 14 -5.13 -10.08 5.65
N GLY A 15 -4.95 -9.54 6.86
CA GLY A 15 -4.60 -10.28 8.08
C GLY A 15 -5.58 -11.39 8.47
N ARG A 16 -6.79 -11.40 7.92
CA ARG A 16 -7.77 -12.50 8.13
C ARG A 16 -7.41 -13.76 7.35
N HIS A 17 -6.52 -13.66 6.37
CA HIS A 17 -6.24 -14.71 5.39
C HIS A 17 -4.75 -14.95 5.15
N ALA A 18 -3.88 -13.98 5.42
CA ALA A 18 -2.43 -14.06 5.24
C ALA A 18 -1.69 -13.34 6.36
N LEU A 19 -0.43 -13.73 6.59
CA LEU A 19 0.48 -13.01 7.49
C LEU A 19 0.83 -11.64 6.88
N THR A 20 0.79 -10.58 7.69
CA THR A 20 0.96 -9.18 7.26
C THR A 20 2.21 -8.53 7.85
N ASP A 21 3.35 -9.24 7.75
CA ASP A 21 4.67 -8.80 8.25
C ASP A 21 5.52 -8.06 7.21
N GLY A 22 4.96 -7.80 6.03
CA GLY A 22 5.63 -7.06 4.95
C GLY A 22 5.77 -5.55 5.19
N PHE A 23 6.16 -4.84 4.12
CA PHE A 23 6.30 -3.39 4.14
C PHE A 23 4.98 -2.72 4.52
N GLN A 24 5.05 -1.67 5.33
CA GLN A 24 3.88 -1.11 6.00
C GLN A 24 3.08 -0.15 5.12
N ALA A 25 3.65 0.40 4.04
CA ALA A 25 2.90 1.32 3.17
C ALA A 25 1.76 0.60 2.44
N VAL A 26 0.61 1.26 2.33
CA VAL A 26 -0.46 0.82 1.40
C VAL A 26 -0.24 1.58 0.11
N VAL A 27 0.11 0.88 -0.97
CA VAL A 27 0.51 1.54 -2.23
C VAL A 27 -0.70 2.24 -2.87
N ASP A 28 -0.58 3.55 -3.08
CA ASP A 28 -1.48 4.33 -3.94
C ASP A 28 -1.03 4.17 -5.40
N LEU A 29 -1.76 3.36 -6.17
CA LEU A 29 -1.39 3.04 -7.56
C LEU A 29 -1.58 4.20 -8.54
N GLU A 30 -2.42 5.19 -8.21
CA GLU A 30 -2.65 6.35 -9.07
C GLU A 30 -1.62 7.44 -8.82
N LYS A 31 -1.21 7.61 -7.55
CA LYS A 31 -0.25 8.65 -7.18
C LYS A 31 1.20 8.20 -7.23
N SER A 32 1.51 6.91 -7.11
CA SER A 32 2.89 6.42 -7.23
C SER A 32 3.43 6.65 -8.64
N HIS A 33 4.72 6.96 -8.76
CA HIS A 33 5.33 7.38 -10.03
C HIS A 33 6.82 7.11 -10.05
N GLY A 34 7.37 6.78 -11.23
CA GLY A 34 8.81 6.54 -11.39
C GLY A 34 9.36 5.56 -10.36
N SER A 35 10.33 6.00 -9.56
CA SER A 35 10.91 5.24 -8.44
C SER A 35 10.32 5.66 -7.09
N TRP A 36 9.08 6.14 -7.02
CA TRP A 36 8.45 6.65 -5.80
C TRP A 36 7.14 5.91 -5.51
N ILE A 37 7.05 5.36 -4.29
CA ILE A 37 5.84 4.75 -3.74
C ILE A 37 5.16 5.78 -2.84
N VAL A 38 3.89 6.06 -3.11
CA VAL A 38 3.04 6.90 -2.26
C VAL A 38 2.22 5.99 -1.34
N ASP A 39 2.33 6.20 -0.02
CA ASP A 39 1.46 5.53 0.95
C ASP A 39 0.08 6.18 0.97
N ALA A 40 -0.95 5.44 0.55
CA ALA A 40 -2.34 5.88 0.50
C ALA A 40 -2.91 6.29 1.87
N VAL A 41 -2.33 5.82 2.98
CA VAL A 41 -2.78 6.18 4.34
C VAL A 41 -2.28 7.55 4.75
N THR A 42 -0.99 7.83 4.52
CA THR A 42 -0.33 9.04 5.05
C THR A 42 -0.01 10.09 3.99
N GLY A 43 -0.02 9.72 2.71
CA GLY A 43 0.45 10.53 1.59
C GLY A 43 1.98 10.63 1.50
N LYS A 44 2.73 9.94 2.37
CA LYS A 44 4.19 10.00 2.37
C LYS A 44 4.77 9.28 1.15
N GLU A 45 5.76 9.90 0.52
CA GLU A 45 6.54 9.30 -0.55
C GLU A 45 7.75 8.53 0.00
N TYR A 46 8.01 7.37 -0.58
CA TYR A 46 9.16 6.51 -0.32
C TYR A 46 9.90 6.27 -1.63
N LEU A 47 11.22 6.53 -1.65
CA LEU A 47 12.05 6.17 -2.79
C LEU A 47 12.16 4.63 -2.85
N ASP A 48 11.70 4.05 -3.95
CA ASP A 48 11.80 2.63 -4.25
C ASP A 48 13.21 2.29 -4.72
N LEU A 49 14.00 1.74 -3.79
CA LEU A 49 15.31 1.13 -4.05
C LEU A 49 15.24 -0.40 -4.10
N PHE A 50 14.04 -0.97 -4.06
CA PHE A 50 13.81 -2.40 -4.20
C PHE A 50 13.51 -2.78 -5.65
N ALA A 51 13.00 -1.82 -6.43
CA ALA A 51 12.67 -1.96 -7.84
C ALA A 51 11.55 -2.99 -8.07
N MET A 52 10.41 -2.78 -7.40
CA MET A 52 9.19 -3.58 -7.59
C MET A 52 8.54 -3.26 -8.94
N PHE A 53 9.11 -3.73 -10.04
CA PHE A 53 8.54 -3.59 -11.39
C PHE A 53 7.30 -4.48 -11.61
#